data_AF-A0A269PI05-F1
#
_entry.id   AF-A0A269PI05-F1
#
_cell.length_a   1.000
_cell.length_b   1.000
_cell.length_c   1.000
_cell.angle_alpha   90.00
_cell.angle_beta   90.00
_cell.angle_gamma   90.00
#
_symmetry.space_group_name_H-M   'P 1'
#
loop_
_entity.id
_entity.type
_entity.pdbx_description
1 polymer ?
#
loop_
_entity_poly.entity_id
_entity_poly.type
_entity_poly.pdbx_seq_one_letter_code
_entity_poly.pdbx_strand_id
1 'polypeptide(L)'
;GLFTYEKSATLYRHGVDSGRIAWGANNGGCMVSFTGTGCSGLDIPKLHGMLKKMPNVKLTRLDVAYDDLEGVRDIKHYIQELEKGAFCKTNAMPGYSLIQSGRLQKLSAEEKAEYKKKHGWQKQYELIPDAGCTLYVGSRNNGKLARMYEKGKQLDSQTQNGWVRAELELRAIDREIDVDCLINLDGVFASGYPAFEFASDYRCDVPTNTRVKVVMDTNARLLKYNKLSYGKHINFMRHILELSDTEIINELTKGLSIDDMPDSIKQVAVQPPNFNESVTQPEYIQ
;
A
#
# COMPACT_ATOMS: atom_id res chain seq x y z
N GLY A 1 -24.34 9.68 -2.08
CA GLY A 1 -23.42 8.76 -1.40
C GLY A 1 -22.00 8.92 -1.89
N LEU A 2 -21.03 8.62 -1.03
CA LEU A 2 -19.59 8.59 -1.33
C LEU A 2 -18.97 7.45 -0.52
N PHE A 3 -18.23 6.54 -1.16
CA PHE A 3 -17.75 5.30 -0.52
C PHE A 3 -18.92 4.52 0.13
N THR A 4 -18.83 4.24 1.43
CA THR A 4 -19.86 3.57 2.24
C THR A 4 -20.82 4.54 2.95
N TYR A 5 -20.72 5.85 2.68
CA TYR A 5 -21.58 6.88 3.27
C TYR A 5 -22.81 7.14 2.39
N GLU A 6 -23.98 7.23 3.03
CA GLU A 6 -25.27 7.50 2.36
C GLU A 6 -25.27 8.88 1.67
N LYS A 7 -24.74 9.90 2.35
CA LYS A 7 -24.80 11.30 1.94
C LYS A 7 -23.42 11.92 1.81
N SER A 8 -23.30 12.91 0.93
CA SER A 8 -22.05 13.65 0.73
C SER A 8 -22.32 15.05 0.18
N ALA A 9 -21.39 15.96 0.43
CA ALA A 9 -21.39 17.33 -0.11
C ALA A 9 -19.97 17.75 -0.50
N THR A 10 -19.89 18.71 -1.41
CA THR A 10 -18.63 19.38 -1.78
C THR A 10 -18.31 20.51 -0.81
N LEU A 11 -17.06 20.60 -0.38
CA LEU A 11 -16.56 21.72 0.40
C LEU A 11 -16.01 22.79 -0.53
N TYR A 12 -16.56 24.00 -0.46
CA TYR A 12 -16.10 25.15 -1.22
C TYR A 12 -15.42 26.18 -0.32
N ARG A 13 -14.28 26.69 -0.76
CA ARG A 13 -13.60 27.87 -0.19
C ARG A 13 -13.65 28.98 -1.23
N HIS A 14 -14.47 30.00 -1.02
CA HIS A 14 -14.66 31.11 -1.98
C HIS A 14 -14.95 30.63 -3.42
N GLY A 15 -15.84 29.64 -3.57
CA GLY A 15 -16.20 29.08 -4.89
C GLY A 15 -15.21 28.05 -5.45
N VAL A 16 -14.07 27.81 -4.79
CA VAL A 16 -13.09 26.79 -5.20
C VAL A 16 -13.41 25.45 -4.55
N ASP A 17 -13.56 24.39 -5.37
CA ASP A 17 -13.71 23.02 -4.88
C ASP A 17 -12.46 22.62 -4.07
N SER A 18 -12.65 22.49 -2.77
CA SER A 18 -11.57 22.31 -1.79
C SER A 18 -11.64 20.93 -1.11
N GLY A 19 -12.66 20.12 -1.41
CA GLY A 19 -12.83 18.86 -0.71
C GLY A 19 -14.23 18.27 -0.76
N ARG A 20 -14.41 17.22 0.03
CA ARG A 20 -15.66 16.49 0.19
C ARG A 20 -15.91 16.23 1.67
N ILE A 21 -17.17 16.28 2.08
CA ILE A 21 -17.66 15.76 3.36
C ILE A 21 -18.68 14.66 3.08
N ALA A 22 -18.68 13.59 3.86
CA ALA A 22 -19.63 12.49 3.75
C ALA A 22 -20.10 12.02 5.12
N TRP A 23 -21.37 11.61 5.22
CA TRP A 23 -22.02 11.21 6.48
C TRP A 23 -23.14 10.18 6.23
N GLY A 24 -23.70 9.64 7.31
CA GLY A 24 -24.67 8.54 7.26
C GLY A 24 -23.98 7.18 7.14
N ALA A 25 -22.85 7.00 7.82
CA ALA A 25 -22.29 5.66 8.04
C ALA A 25 -23.06 4.92 9.15
N ASN A 26 -23.09 3.59 9.10
CA ASN A 26 -23.80 2.76 10.08
C ASN A 26 -23.33 3.00 11.53
N ASN A 27 -22.08 3.39 11.73
CA ASN A 27 -21.51 3.71 13.05
C ASN A 27 -21.67 5.19 13.44
N GLY A 28 -22.45 5.98 12.69
CA GLY A 28 -22.65 7.42 12.93
C GLY A 28 -21.45 8.30 12.54
N GLY A 29 -20.38 7.75 11.96
CA GLY A 29 -19.19 8.49 11.59
C GLY A 29 -19.40 9.46 10.42
N CYS A 30 -18.49 10.44 10.32
CA CYS A 30 -18.36 11.32 9.16
C CYS A 30 -16.94 11.31 8.61
N MET A 31 -16.79 11.63 7.34
CA MET A 31 -15.51 11.76 6.66
C MET A 31 -15.38 13.18 6.11
N VAL A 32 -14.22 13.79 6.33
CA VAL A 32 -13.81 15.03 5.68
C VAL A 32 -12.54 14.75 4.88
N SER A 33 -12.52 15.16 3.62
CA SER A 33 -11.39 15.01 2.71
C SER A 33 -11.09 16.34 2.05
N PHE A 34 -9.87 16.84 2.20
CA PHE A 34 -9.39 18.03 1.50
C PHE A 34 -8.60 17.61 0.26
N THR A 35 -8.78 18.32 -0.86
CA THR A 35 -7.96 18.14 -2.07
C THR A 35 -6.60 18.83 -1.89
N GLY A 36 -5.63 18.61 -2.78
CA GLY A 36 -4.37 19.36 -2.75
C GLY A 36 -4.60 20.89 -2.79
N THR A 37 -5.54 21.35 -3.61
CA THR A 37 -6.01 22.74 -3.64
C THR A 37 -6.67 23.16 -2.32
N GLY A 38 -7.49 22.31 -1.72
CA GLY A 38 -8.09 22.58 -0.41
C GLY A 38 -7.05 22.73 0.70
N CYS A 39 -6.03 21.87 0.73
CA CYS A 39 -4.95 21.90 1.72
C CYS A 39 -4.16 23.22 1.70
N SER A 40 -4.00 23.86 0.54
CA SER A 40 -3.39 25.21 0.43
C SER A 40 -4.10 26.28 1.25
N GLY A 41 -5.35 26.05 1.62
CA GLY A 41 -6.16 26.98 2.41
C GLY A 41 -6.24 26.66 3.89
N LEU A 42 -5.59 25.59 4.34
CA LEU A 42 -5.65 25.14 5.72
C LEU A 42 -4.45 25.66 6.49
N ASP A 43 -4.72 26.17 7.68
CA ASP A 43 -3.72 26.32 8.73
C ASP A 43 -3.50 24.94 9.37
N ILE A 44 -2.47 24.23 8.92
CA ILE A 44 -2.18 22.85 9.34
C ILE A 44 -1.90 22.77 10.85
N PRO A 45 -1.07 23.64 11.47
CA PRO A 45 -0.91 23.66 12.93
C PRO A 45 -2.22 23.84 13.70
N LYS A 46 -3.10 24.74 13.24
CA LYS A 46 -4.39 24.94 13.90
C LYS A 46 -5.32 23.74 13.72
N LEU A 47 -5.35 23.15 12.53
CA LEU A 47 -6.10 21.92 12.25
C LEU A 47 -5.62 20.78 13.15
N HIS A 48 -4.31 20.58 13.25
CA HIS A 48 -3.70 19.62 14.16
C HIS A 48 -4.18 19.81 15.61
N GLY A 49 -4.09 21.04 16.13
CA GLY A 49 -4.53 21.36 17.50
C GLY A 49 -6.02 21.14 17.75
N MET A 50 -6.86 21.27 16.71
CA MET A 50 -8.29 20.90 16.77
C MET A 50 -8.49 19.39 16.77
N LEU A 51 -7.87 18.69 15.81
CA LEU A 51 -8.02 17.23 15.64
C LEU A 51 -7.53 16.47 16.87
N LYS A 52 -6.45 16.91 17.51
CA LYS A 52 -5.88 16.29 18.72
C LYS A 52 -6.83 16.30 19.92
N LYS A 53 -7.80 17.22 19.95
CA LYS A 53 -8.81 17.34 21.02
C LYS A 53 -10.10 16.58 20.72
N MET A 54 -10.28 16.13 19.48
CA MET A 54 -11.50 15.45 19.06
C MET A 54 -11.39 13.95 19.34
N PRO A 55 -12.32 13.34 20.09
CA PRO A 55 -12.30 11.91 20.33
C PRO A 55 -12.56 11.14 19.03
N ASN A 56 -11.95 9.97 18.89
CA ASN A 56 -12.16 9.04 17.78
C ASN A 56 -11.86 9.61 16.38
N VAL A 57 -10.99 10.63 16.27
CA VAL A 57 -10.46 11.08 14.98
C VAL A 57 -9.47 10.06 14.44
N LYS A 58 -9.59 9.77 13.14
CA LYS A 58 -8.64 8.91 12.42
C LYS A 58 -8.20 9.59 11.14
N LEU A 59 -6.89 9.79 10.98
CA LEU A 59 -6.32 10.10 9.67
C LEU A 59 -6.31 8.82 8.84
N THR A 60 -7.24 8.74 7.89
CA THR A 60 -7.37 7.57 7.00
C THR A 60 -6.48 7.67 5.76
N ARG A 61 -6.06 8.88 5.41
CA ARG A 61 -5.18 9.18 4.28
C ARG A 61 -4.37 10.45 4.55
N LEU A 62 -3.09 10.41 4.20
CA LEU A 62 -2.18 11.55 4.22
C LEU A 62 -1.34 11.51 2.94
N ASP A 63 -1.43 12.56 2.11
CA ASP A 63 -0.57 12.74 0.95
C ASP A 63 0.42 13.87 1.28
N VAL A 64 1.72 13.58 1.22
CA VAL A 64 2.80 14.56 1.42
C VAL A 64 3.54 14.75 0.10
N ALA A 65 3.91 15.98 -0.24
CA ALA A 65 4.57 16.29 -1.50
C ALA A 65 5.89 17.06 -1.27
N TYR A 66 6.91 16.71 -2.06
CA TYR A 66 8.13 17.46 -2.23
C TYR A 66 8.19 18.01 -3.66
N ASP A 67 8.46 19.31 -3.79
CA ASP A 67 8.53 20.03 -5.06
C ASP A 67 9.96 20.43 -5.39
N ASP A 68 10.54 19.81 -6.41
CA ASP A 68 11.83 20.18 -6.99
C ASP A 68 11.59 21.11 -8.19
N LEU A 69 11.57 22.42 -7.95
CA LEU A 69 11.26 23.41 -9.00
C LEU A 69 12.36 23.52 -10.06
N GLU A 70 13.61 23.24 -9.67
CA GLU A 70 14.80 23.34 -10.52
C GLU A 70 15.05 22.06 -11.31
N GLY A 71 14.46 20.93 -10.89
CA GLY A 71 14.61 19.64 -11.55
C GLY A 71 15.95 18.97 -11.28
N VAL A 72 16.52 19.20 -10.08
CA VAL A 72 17.76 18.54 -9.65
C VAL A 72 17.60 17.02 -9.66
N ARG A 73 16.41 16.52 -9.33
CA ARG A 73 16.01 15.12 -9.36
C ARG A 73 14.92 14.90 -10.41
N ASP A 74 15.35 14.66 -11.64
CA ASP A 74 14.45 14.30 -12.73
C ASP A 74 13.85 12.88 -12.56
N ILE A 75 12.96 12.47 -13.45
CA ILE A 75 12.37 11.12 -13.38
C ILE A 75 13.42 10.03 -13.58
N LYS A 76 14.49 10.28 -14.36
CA LYS A 76 15.57 9.31 -14.57
C LYS A 76 16.33 9.06 -13.27
N HIS A 77 16.58 10.10 -12.48
CA HIS A 77 17.15 9.96 -11.15
C HIS A 77 16.31 9.01 -10.28
N TYR A 78 15.00 9.20 -10.23
CA TYR A 78 14.14 8.30 -9.45
C TYR A 78 14.07 6.86 -9.99
N ILE A 79 14.20 6.67 -11.30
CA ILE A 79 14.35 5.31 -11.89
C ILE A 79 15.66 4.68 -11.43
N GLN A 80 16.77 5.42 -11.43
CA GLN A 80 18.05 4.91 -10.93
C GLN A 80 17.96 4.55 -9.44
N GLU A 81 17.30 5.36 -8.62
CA GLU A 81 17.06 5.05 -7.21
C GLU A 81 16.18 3.80 -7.02
N LEU A 82 15.19 3.58 -7.90
CA LEU A 82 14.42 2.34 -7.94
C LEU A 82 15.30 1.13 -8.27
N GLU A 83 16.16 1.22 -9.28
CA GLU A 83 17.10 0.17 -9.67
C GLU A 83 18.12 -0.16 -8.57
N LYS A 84 18.55 0.84 -7.79
CA LYS A 84 19.40 0.67 -6.60
C LYS A 84 18.67 0.04 -5.40
N GLY A 85 17.34 -0.13 -5.47
CA GLY A 85 16.53 -0.65 -4.39
C GLY A 85 16.18 0.38 -3.32
N ALA A 86 16.37 1.68 -3.56
CA ALA A 86 16.09 2.74 -2.59
C ALA A 86 14.58 2.94 -2.31
N PHE A 87 13.70 2.19 -2.99
CA PHE A 87 12.27 2.10 -2.66
C PHE A 87 11.91 0.83 -1.87
N CYS A 88 12.88 -0.03 -1.56
CA CYS A 88 12.69 -1.22 -0.74
C CYS A 88 12.99 -0.88 0.72
N LYS A 89 11.97 -0.43 1.48
CA LYS A 89 12.14 -0.12 2.92
C LYS A 89 12.32 -1.38 3.79
N THR A 90 11.82 -2.52 3.32
CA THR A 90 11.99 -3.84 3.93
C THR A 90 12.39 -4.83 2.83
N ASN A 91 12.49 -6.12 3.15
CA ASN A 91 12.74 -7.18 2.15
C ASN A 91 11.62 -7.34 1.10
N ALA A 92 10.54 -6.54 1.17
CA ALA A 92 9.46 -6.55 0.18
C ALA A 92 9.75 -5.57 -0.96
N MET A 93 9.80 -6.09 -2.18
CA MET A 93 9.93 -5.29 -3.39
C MET A 93 8.57 -4.66 -3.78
N PRO A 94 8.46 -3.33 -3.87
CA PRO A 94 7.24 -2.71 -4.36
C PRO A 94 7.08 -2.90 -5.87
N GLY A 95 5.84 -3.05 -6.34
CA GLY A 95 5.55 -2.93 -7.77
C GLY A 95 5.75 -1.48 -8.25
N TYR A 96 6.02 -1.29 -9.55
CA TYR A 96 6.16 0.03 -10.15
C TYR A 96 5.36 0.14 -11.46
N SER A 97 5.08 1.37 -11.88
CA SER A 97 4.51 1.68 -13.18
C SER A 97 5.15 2.95 -13.73
N LEU A 98 5.65 2.88 -14.97
CA LEU A 98 6.19 4.02 -15.68
C LEU A 98 5.21 4.43 -16.78
N ILE A 99 4.74 5.67 -16.70
CA ILE A 99 3.79 6.27 -17.63
C ILE A 99 4.52 7.37 -18.36
N GLN A 100 4.58 7.27 -19.68
CA GLN A 100 5.27 8.22 -20.55
C GLN A 100 4.30 8.73 -21.60
N SER A 101 4.11 10.05 -21.62
CA SER A 101 3.25 10.75 -22.58
C SER A 101 4.09 11.45 -23.63
N GLY A 102 3.59 11.49 -24.86
CA GLY A 102 4.37 11.98 -25.97
C GLY A 102 3.61 12.02 -27.29
N ARG A 103 4.31 12.42 -28.35
CA ARG A 103 3.79 12.48 -29.72
C ARG A 103 4.43 11.46 -30.65
N LEU A 104 3.75 11.22 -31.77
CA LEU A 104 4.28 10.43 -32.88
C LEU A 104 5.01 11.33 -33.87
N GLN A 105 6.25 10.98 -34.21
CA GLN A 105 6.98 11.60 -35.32
C GLN A 105 7.09 10.62 -36.48
N LYS A 106 6.75 11.06 -37.69
CA LYS A 106 6.88 10.23 -38.90
C LYS A 106 8.36 10.05 -39.24
N LEU A 107 8.78 8.79 -39.42
CA LEU A 107 10.15 8.44 -39.82
C LEU A 107 10.40 8.74 -41.31
N SER A 108 11.65 8.98 -41.66
CA SER A 108 12.14 9.08 -43.04
C SER A 108 12.10 7.72 -43.75
N ALA A 109 12.27 7.67 -45.08
CA ALA A 109 12.28 6.41 -45.80
C ALA A 109 13.50 5.53 -45.42
N GLU A 110 14.64 6.17 -45.19
CA GLU A 110 15.90 5.56 -44.80
C GLU A 110 15.79 4.92 -43.41
N GLU A 111 15.28 5.66 -42.41
CA GLU A 111 15.08 5.17 -41.05
C GLU A 111 14.13 3.97 -41.01
N LYS A 112 13.07 3.99 -41.82
CA LYS A 112 12.13 2.86 -41.95
C LYS A 112 12.81 1.62 -42.52
N ALA A 113 13.63 1.80 -43.55
CA ALA A 113 14.34 0.69 -44.19
C ALA A 113 15.36 0.07 -43.24
N GLU A 114 16.12 0.90 -42.50
CA GLU A 114 17.09 0.45 -41.50
C GLU A 114 16.39 -0.31 -40.36
N TYR A 115 15.30 0.24 -39.81
CA TYR A 115 14.56 -0.41 -38.73
C TYR A 115 13.99 -1.76 -39.17
N LYS A 116 13.39 -1.83 -40.38
CA LYS A 116 12.87 -3.08 -40.93
C LYS A 116 13.97 -4.11 -41.15
N LYS A 117 15.16 -3.69 -41.60
CA LYS A 117 16.32 -4.58 -41.75
C LYS A 117 16.76 -5.16 -40.41
N LYS A 118 16.74 -4.35 -39.34
CA LYS A 118 17.18 -4.75 -38.00
C LYS A 118 16.14 -5.59 -37.24
N HIS A 119 14.85 -5.28 -37.37
CA HIS A 119 13.79 -5.84 -36.52
C HIS A 119 12.75 -6.68 -37.26
N GLY A 120 12.78 -6.74 -38.60
CA GLY A 120 11.91 -7.61 -39.41
C GLY A 120 10.50 -7.07 -39.68
N TRP A 121 10.13 -5.91 -39.13
CA TRP A 121 8.82 -5.27 -39.35
C TRP A 121 8.95 -3.76 -39.62
N GLN A 122 7.94 -3.16 -40.25
CA GLN A 122 7.99 -1.76 -40.67
C GLN A 122 7.47 -0.82 -39.57
N LYS A 123 8.38 -0.08 -38.94
CA LYS A 123 8.04 1.02 -38.02
C LYS A 123 7.68 2.27 -38.83
N GLN A 124 6.50 2.87 -38.60
CA GLN A 124 6.06 4.07 -39.34
C GLN A 124 6.37 5.37 -38.60
N TYR A 125 6.33 5.32 -37.27
CA TYR A 125 6.45 6.47 -36.38
C TYR A 125 7.43 6.19 -35.24
N GLU A 126 8.15 7.23 -34.82
CA GLU A 126 8.90 7.28 -33.58
C GLU A 126 8.03 7.82 -32.45
N LEU A 127 8.19 7.29 -31.24
CA LEU A 127 7.49 7.77 -30.05
C LEU A 127 8.40 8.77 -29.33
N ILE A 128 8.04 10.06 -29.35
CA ILE A 128 8.80 11.10 -28.66
C ILE A 128 8.15 11.42 -27.32
N PRO A 129 8.84 11.21 -26.18
CA PRO A 129 8.29 11.46 -24.86
C PRO A 129 8.48 12.89 -24.37
N ASP A 130 7.81 13.82 -25.03
CA ASP A 130 7.90 15.26 -24.73
C ASP A 130 6.76 15.80 -23.85
N ALA A 131 5.68 15.04 -23.66
CA ALA A 131 4.48 15.50 -22.95
C ALA A 131 4.43 15.11 -21.46
N GLY A 132 5.52 14.58 -20.91
CA GLY A 132 5.65 14.29 -19.49
C GLY A 132 5.90 12.82 -19.17
N CYS A 133 6.57 12.58 -18.06
CA CYS A 133 6.84 11.26 -17.51
C CYS A 133 6.38 11.17 -16.05
N THR A 134 5.86 10.01 -15.66
CA THR A 134 5.38 9.72 -14.31
C THR A 134 5.80 8.32 -13.89
N LEU A 135 6.42 8.22 -12.71
CA LEU A 135 6.78 6.98 -12.06
C LEU A 135 5.91 6.76 -10.82
N TYR A 136 5.21 5.63 -10.77
CA TYR A 136 4.52 5.14 -9.58
C TYR A 136 5.31 4.00 -8.95
N VAL A 137 5.45 4.02 -7.62
CA VAL A 137 6.09 2.96 -6.84
C VAL A 137 5.22 2.60 -5.64
N GLY A 138 4.84 1.32 -5.52
CA GLY A 138 3.88 0.85 -4.54
C GLY A 138 2.44 0.84 -5.05
N SER A 139 1.48 0.74 -4.14
CA SER A 139 0.05 0.64 -4.49
C SER A 139 -0.83 1.21 -3.38
N ARG A 140 -1.89 1.93 -3.79
CA ARG A 140 -2.91 2.46 -2.88
C ARG A 140 -3.59 1.34 -2.07
N ASN A 141 -3.71 0.15 -2.66
CA ASN A 141 -4.33 -1.00 -2.00
C ASN A 141 -3.48 -1.53 -0.84
N ASN A 142 -2.17 -1.31 -0.88
CA ASN A 142 -1.23 -1.73 0.16
C ASN A 142 -0.93 -0.59 1.16
N GLY A 143 -1.64 0.53 1.06
CA GLY A 143 -1.54 1.66 1.99
C GLY A 143 -0.33 2.58 1.83
N LYS A 144 0.52 2.35 0.82
CA LYS A 144 1.65 3.24 0.50
C LYS A 144 1.92 3.30 -0.99
N LEU A 145 1.90 4.51 -1.56
CA LEU A 145 2.19 4.79 -2.96
C LEU A 145 3.04 6.05 -3.07
N ALA A 146 4.19 5.94 -3.72
CA ALA A 146 4.96 7.08 -4.19
C ALA A 146 4.62 7.40 -5.65
N ARG A 147 4.55 8.70 -5.99
CA ARG A 147 4.35 9.19 -7.35
C ARG A 147 5.38 10.29 -7.63
N MET A 148 6.23 10.10 -8.63
CA MET A 148 7.17 11.11 -9.09
C MET A 148 6.76 11.50 -10.50
N TYR A 149 6.51 12.77 -10.77
CA TYR A 149 6.05 13.22 -12.08
C TYR A 149 6.50 14.64 -12.42
N GLU A 150 6.64 14.91 -13.71
CA GLU A 150 7.02 16.22 -14.24
C GLU A 150 5.85 17.20 -14.12
N LYS A 151 5.75 17.85 -12.96
CA LYS A 151 4.67 18.79 -12.60
C LYS A 151 4.66 20.03 -13.48
N GLY A 152 5.83 20.53 -13.85
CA GLY A 152 5.98 21.66 -14.76
C GLY A 152 5.27 21.43 -16.09
N LYS A 153 5.52 20.27 -16.70
CA LYS A 153 4.85 19.85 -17.94
C LYS A 153 3.36 19.59 -17.74
N GLN A 154 2.95 19.01 -16.61
CA GLN A 154 1.53 18.81 -16.30
C GLN A 154 0.73 20.12 -16.24
N LEU A 155 1.35 21.18 -15.72
CA LEU A 155 0.73 22.50 -15.60
C LEU A 155 0.96 23.39 -16.84
N ASP A 156 1.65 22.89 -17.86
CA ASP A 156 2.09 23.66 -19.03
C ASP A 156 2.87 24.94 -18.63
N SER A 157 3.70 24.81 -17.58
CA SER A 157 4.44 25.93 -17.01
C SER A 157 5.67 26.27 -17.84
N GLN A 158 5.66 27.46 -18.44
CA GLN A 158 6.78 27.98 -19.25
C GLN A 158 7.98 28.38 -18.37
N THR A 159 7.74 28.79 -17.13
CA THR A 159 8.79 29.27 -16.22
C THR A 159 9.41 28.15 -15.38
N GLN A 160 8.71 27.03 -15.21
CA GLN A 160 9.13 25.92 -14.34
C GLN A 160 9.06 24.58 -15.07
N ASN A 161 9.61 24.51 -16.28
CA ASN A 161 9.58 23.28 -17.09
C ASN A 161 10.35 22.11 -16.45
N GLY A 162 11.38 22.41 -15.64
CA GLY A 162 12.14 21.42 -14.88
C GLY A 162 11.42 20.86 -13.64
N TRP A 163 10.26 21.41 -13.28
CA TRP A 163 9.61 21.08 -12.03
C TRP A 163 9.16 19.62 -11.96
N VAL A 164 9.75 18.88 -11.02
CA VAL A 164 9.35 17.52 -10.64
C VAL A 164 8.72 17.53 -9.26
N ARG A 165 7.55 16.88 -9.13
CA ARG A 165 6.91 16.64 -7.84
C ARG A 165 7.02 15.17 -7.48
N ALA A 166 7.45 14.91 -6.25
CA ALA A 166 7.38 13.60 -5.62
C ALA A 166 6.29 13.62 -4.54
N GLU A 167 5.30 12.74 -4.63
CA GLU A 167 4.21 12.60 -3.67
C GLU A 167 4.29 11.25 -2.98
N LEU A 168 4.11 11.22 -1.65
CA LEU A 168 3.93 10.03 -0.83
C LEU A 168 2.48 9.99 -0.33
N GLU A 169 1.68 9.08 -0.87
CA GLU A 169 0.33 8.77 -0.37
C GLU A 169 0.43 7.63 0.66
N LEU A 170 0.05 7.92 1.90
CA LEU A 170 -0.14 6.96 2.98
C LEU A 170 -1.64 6.78 3.23
N ARG A 171 -2.08 5.53 3.35
CA ARG A 171 -3.43 5.20 3.84
C ARG A 171 -3.31 4.38 5.11
N ALA A 172 -4.29 4.50 6.00
CA ALA A 172 -4.39 3.71 7.22
C ALA A 172 -4.80 2.24 6.95
N ILE A 173 -4.00 1.54 6.15
CA ILE A 173 -4.11 0.12 5.81
C ILE A 173 -2.92 -0.57 6.47
N ASP A 174 -3.22 -1.51 7.36
CA ASP A 174 -2.23 -2.18 8.22
C ASP A 174 -1.30 -1.20 8.95
N ARG A 175 -1.76 0.02 9.22
CA ARG A 175 -1.01 1.07 9.94
C ARG A 175 -1.97 2.07 10.54
N GLU A 176 -1.49 2.80 11.53
CA GLU A 176 -2.13 3.99 12.08
C GLU A 176 -1.34 5.23 11.65
N ILE A 177 -2.03 6.27 11.17
CA ILE A 177 -1.41 7.55 10.83
C ILE A 177 -1.74 8.50 11.97
N ASP A 178 -0.75 8.80 12.81
CA ASP A 178 -0.91 9.72 13.94
C ASP A 178 -1.20 11.14 13.43
N VAL A 179 -2.07 11.87 14.14
CA VAL A 179 -2.35 13.28 13.86
C VAL A 179 -1.08 14.12 13.93
N ASP A 180 -0.12 13.77 14.79
CA ASP A 180 1.19 14.41 14.92
C ASP A 180 2.03 14.33 13.63
N CYS A 181 1.68 13.46 12.67
CA CYS A 181 2.27 13.49 11.32
C CYS A 181 2.05 14.84 10.61
N LEU A 182 0.96 15.56 10.92
CA LEU A 182 0.61 16.84 10.29
C LEU A 182 1.59 17.97 10.62
N ILE A 183 2.29 17.88 11.74
CA ILE A 183 3.26 18.89 12.19
C ILE A 183 4.70 18.52 11.83
N ASN A 184 4.95 17.33 11.27
CA ASN A 184 6.26 16.87 10.79
C ASN A 184 6.15 16.18 9.43
N LEU A 185 5.60 16.90 8.44
CA LEU A 185 5.38 16.36 7.09
C LEU A 185 6.69 16.00 6.38
N ASP A 186 7.73 16.82 6.54
CA ASP A 186 9.03 16.56 5.91
C ASP A 186 9.64 15.25 6.42
N GLY A 187 9.55 15.00 7.73
CA GLY A 187 10.00 13.76 8.31
C GLY A 187 9.18 12.55 7.89
N VAL A 188 7.86 12.71 7.71
CA VAL A 188 6.98 11.66 7.17
C VAL A 188 7.38 11.32 5.73
N PHE A 189 7.60 12.35 4.90
CA PHE A 189 8.01 12.19 3.51
C PHE A 189 9.36 11.46 3.42
N ALA A 190 10.36 11.96 4.17
CA ALA A 190 11.69 11.40 4.17
C ALA A 190 11.70 9.94 4.65
N SER A 191 10.84 9.59 5.60
CA SER A 191 10.73 8.23 6.17
C SER A 191 9.93 7.27 5.28
N GLY A 192 9.27 7.74 4.22
CA GLY A 192 8.45 6.91 3.34
C GLY A 192 9.25 5.85 2.60
N TYR A 193 10.39 6.26 2.03
CA TYR A 193 11.33 5.44 1.27
C TYR A 193 12.76 5.96 1.45
N PRO A 194 13.79 5.09 1.45
CA PRO A 194 15.19 5.54 1.41
C PRO A 194 15.49 6.57 0.31
N ALA A 195 14.87 6.44 -0.87
CA ALA A 195 14.99 7.40 -1.97
C ALA A 195 14.57 8.84 -1.61
N PHE A 196 13.83 9.04 -0.51
CA PHE A 196 13.34 10.34 -0.04
C PHE A 196 14.11 10.87 1.17
N GLU A 197 15.12 10.16 1.65
CA GLU A 197 15.94 10.54 2.81
C GLU A 197 16.49 11.96 2.74
N PHE A 198 16.85 12.41 1.52
CA PHE A 198 17.37 13.75 1.28
C PHE A 198 16.43 14.89 1.72
N ALA A 199 15.13 14.64 1.90
CA ALA A 199 14.15 15.68 2.17
C ALA A 199 14.22 16.20 3.61
N SER A 200 14.68 15.39 4.57
CA SER A 200 14.81 15.80 5.97
C SER A 200 15.66 14.83 6.77
N ASP A 201 16.51 15.38 7.66
CA ASP A 201 17.24 14.61 8.66
C ASP A 201 16.32 14.10 9.79
N TYR A 202 15.21 14.80 10.03
CA TYR A 202 14.23 14.40 11.03
C TYR A 202 13.36 13.28 10.49
N ARG A 203 13.21 12.18 11.23
CA ARG A 203 12.40 11.03 10.80
C ARG A 203 11.07 10.95 11.55
N CYS A 204 10.01 10.63 10.84
CA CYS A 204 8.68 10.36 11.37
C CYS A 204 8.14 9.10 10.68
N ASP A 205 8.41 7.95 11.29
CA ASP A 205 8.03 6.67 10.74
C ASP A 205 6.56 6.35 11.00
N VAL A 206 5.87 5.95 9.93
CA VAL A 206 4.52 5.38 10.01
C VAL A 206 4.62 3.88 9.65
N PRO A 207 5.01 3.01 10.60
CA PRO A 207 5.24 1.60 10.33
C PRO A 207 3.92 0.86 10.06
N THR A 208 4.03 -0.27 9.38
CA THR A 208 2.91 -1.21 9.30
C THR A 208 2.82 -2.03 10.58
N ASN A 209 1.62 -2.20 11.09
CA ASN A 209 1.28 -3.13 12.14
C ASN A 209 1.70 -4.55 11.71
N THR A 210 2.42 -5.23 12.60
CA THR A 210 2.75 -6.64 12.40
C THR A 210 1.45 -7.44 12.42
N ARG A 211 1.09 -8.04 11.29
CA ARG A 211 -0.03 -8.99 11.26
C ARG A 211 0.37 -10.21 12.08
N VAL A 212 -0.24 -10.39 13.24
CA VAL A 212 -0.23 -11.69 13.91
C VAL A 212 -0.98 -12.62 12.98
N LYS A 213 -0.27 -13.57 12.36
CA LYS A 213 -0.91 -14.66 11.63
C LYS A 213 -1.65 -15.50 12.66
N VAL A 214 -2.92 -15.19 12.89
CA VAL A 214 -3.82 -16.13 13.52
C VAL A 214 -4.03 -17.23 12.49
N VAL A 215 -3.22 -18.27 12.60
CA VAL A 215 -3.43 -19.50 11.84
C VAL A 215 -4.67 -20.14 12.45
N MET A 216 -5.85 -19.70 12.02
CA MET A 216 -7.06 -20.48 12.22
C MET A 216 -6.94 -21.71 11.32
N ASP A 217 -6.19 -22.70 11.78
CA ASP A 217 -6.19 -24.00 11.16
C ASP A 217 -7.53 -24.66 11.49
N THR A 218 -8.51 -24.41 10.64
CA THR A 218 -9.76 -25.13 10.72
C THR A 218 -9.43 -26.58 10.39
N ASN A 219 -9.85 -27.53 11.25
CA ASN A 219 -9.73 -28.98 11.02
C ASN A 219 -10.00 -29.40 9.55
N ALA A 220 -10.92 -28.70 8.87
CA ALA A 220 -11.23 -28.86 7.45
C ALA A 220 -10.02 -28.71 6.50
N ARG A 221 -9.11 -27.76 6.75
CA ARG A 221 -7.92 -27.53 5.92
C ARG A 221 -6.88 -28.63 6.11
N LEU A 222 -6.59 -29.00 7.36
CA LEU A 222 -5.74 -30.15 7.68
C LEU A 222 -6.28 -31.43 7.05
N LEU A 223 -7.60 -31.67 7.17
CA LEU A 223 -8.24 -32.83 6.58
C LEU A 223 -8.10 -32.86 5.04
N LYS A 224 -8.19 -31.71 4.36
CA LYS A 224 -8.00 -31.61 2.90
C LYS A 224 -6.59 -32.06 2.51
N TYR A 225 -5.56 -31.56 3.18
CA TYR A 225 -4.17 -31.91 2.86
C TYR A 225 -3.82 -33.33 3.29
N ASN A 226 -4.35 -33.82 4.43
CA ASN A 226 -4.19 -35.21 4.84
C ASN A 226 -4.75 -36.18 3.79
N LYS A 227 -5.94 -35.90 3.23
CA LYS A 227 -6.51 -36.70 2.15
C LYS A 227 -5.64 -36.70 0.88
N LEU A 228 -5.12 -35.54 0.49
CA LEU A 228 -4.29 -35.41 -0.71
C LEU A 228 -2.93 -36.10 -0.58
N SER A 229 -2.25 -35.89 0.55
CA SER A 229 -0.89 -36.38 0.78
C SER A 229 -0.86 -37.86 1.17
N TYR A 230 -1.76 -38.29 2.06
CA TYR A 230 -1.67 -39.61 2.70
C TYR A 230 -2.83 -40.55 2.36
N GLY A 231 -3.90 -40.08 1.71
CA GLY A 231 -5.06 -40.92 1.38
C GLY A 231 -4.70 -42.14 0.53
N LYS A 232 -3.80 -41.98 -0.45
CA LYS A 232 -3.31 -43.10 -1.28
C LYS A 232 -2.51 -44.12 -0.45
N HIS A 233 -1.72 -43.66 0.51
CA HIS A 233 -0.93 -44.53 1.37
C HIS A 233 -1.80 -45.30 2.35
N ILE A 234 -2.81 -44.66 2.95
CA ILE A 234 -3.80 -45.33 3.80
C ILE A 234 -4.55 -46.41 3.00
N ASN A 235 -4.92 -46.11 1.75
CA ASN A 235 -5.58 -47.08 0.86
C ASN A 235 -4.67 -48.28 0.54
N PHE A 236 -3.37 -48.04 0.36
CA PHE A 236 -2.37 -49.10 0.20
C PHE A 236 -2.25 -49.96 1.46
N MET A 237 -2.18 -49.36 2.65
CA MET A 237 -2.12 -50.10 3.92
C MET A 237 -3.36 -50.98 4.15
N ARG A 238 -4.54 -50.47 3.81
CA ARG A 238 -5.80 -51.23 3.99
C ARG A 238 -5.94 -52.38 2.99
N HIS A 239 -5.67 -52.14 1.70
CA HIS A 239 -6.00 -53.11 0.65
C HIS A 239 -4.86 -54.02 0.23
N ILE A 240 -3.61 -53.58 0.40
CA ILE A 240 -2.43 -54.35 -0.02
C ILE A 240 -1.72 -54.94 1.18
N LEU A 241 -1.59 -54.19 2.28
CA LEU A 241 -1.02 -54.73 3.52
C LEU A 241 -2.06 -55.43 4.40
N GLU A 242 -3.34 -55.37 4.02
CA GLU A 242 -4.48 -55.99 4.72
C GLU A 242 -4.56 -55.64 6.22
N LEU A 243 -4.03 -54.47 6.60
CA LEU A 243 -4.07 -53.99 7.98
C LEU A 243 -5.49 -53.58 8.37
N SER A 244 -5.87 -53.90 9.59
CA SER A 244 -7.13 -53.42 10.16
C SER A 244 -7.10 -51.91 10.41
N ASP A 245 -8.28 -51.30 10.48
CA ASP A 245 -8.41 -49.86 10.74
C ASP A 245 -7.70 -49.44 12.03
N THR A 246 -7.76 -50.28 13.06
CA THR A 246 -7.10 -50.04 14.35
C THR A 246 -5.58 -50.10 14.23
N GLU A 247 -5.04 -51.05 13.49
CA GLU A 247 -3.58 -51.16 13.27
C GLU A 247 -3.04 -49.98 12.47
N ILE A 248 -3.78 -49.53 11.44
CA ILE A 248 -3.40 -48.36 10.66
C ILE A 248 -3.38 -47.10 11.52
N ILE A 249 -4.40 -46.88 12.35
CA ILE A 249 -4.45 -45.72 13.25
C ILE A 249 -3.30 -45.80 14.26
N ASN A 250 -3.12 -46.95 14.91
CA ASN A 250 -2.05 -47.13 15.90
C ASN A 250 -0.67 -46.91 15.31
N GLU A 251 -0.41 -47.35 14.08
CA GLU A 251 0.88 -47.15 13.42
C GLU A 251 1.09 -45.67 13.05
N LEU A 252 0.05 -44.96 12.57
CA LEU A 252 0.12 -43.54 12.22
C LEU A 252 0.23 -42.60 13.43
N THR A 253 -0.30 -43.01 14.59
CA THR A 253 -0.23 -42.23 15.84
C THR A 253 0.80 -42.74 16.82
N LYS A 254 1.62 -43.72 16.41
CA LYS A 254 2.62 -44.35 17.28
C LYS A 254 3.64 -43.31 17.75
N GLY A 255 3.81 -43.21 19.06
CA GLY A 255 4.75 -42.26 19.67
C GLY A 255 4.21 -40.84 19.85
N LEU A 256 2.94 -40.59 19.52
CA LEU A 256 2.25 -39.34 19.85
C LEU A 256 1.56 -39.46 21.22
N SER A 257 1.67 -38.42 22.04
CA SER A 257 0.89 -38.25 23.26
C SER A 257 -0.52 -37.71 22.95
N ILE A 258 -1.43 -37.78 23.93
CA ILE A 258 -2.81 -37.26 23.80
C ILE A 258 -2.81 -35.78 23.41
N ASP A 259 -1.80 -35.03 23.87
CA ASP A 259 -1.67 -33.61 23.62
C ASP A 259 -0.81 -33.30 22.38
N ASP A 260 -0.30 -34.29 21.64
CA ASP A 260 0.49 -34.06 20.42
C ASP A 260 -0.39 -33.74 19.21
N MET A 261 -1.13 -32.63 19.33
CA MET A 261 -1.90 -32.01 18.27
C MET A 261 -1.22 -30.71 17.79
N PRO A 262 -1.54 -30.20 16.58
CA PRO A 262 -0.97 -28.95 16.08
C PRO A 262 -1.15 -27.80 17.07
N ASP A 263 -0.09 -27.02 17.32
CA ASP A 263 -0.11 -25.91 18.29
C ASP A 263 -1.16 -24.85 17.96
N SER A 264 -1.47 -24.68 16.67
CA SER A 264 -2.56 -23.83 16.17
C SER A 264 -3.94 -24.26 16.68
N ILE A 265 -4.16 -25.56 16.94
CA ILE A 265 -5.41 -26.09 17.49
C ILE A 265 -5.41 -26.03 19.02
N LYS A 266 -4.27 -26.29 19.67
CA LYS A 266 -4.12 -26.16 21.12
C LYS A 266 -4.52 -24.78 21.62
N GLN A 267 -4.06 -23.74 20.92
CA GLN A 267 -4.36 -22.35 21.29
C GLN A 267 -5.84 -21.99 21.16
N VAL A 268 -6.56 -22.59 20.20
CA VAL A 268 -8.00 -22.36 19.98
C VAL A 268 -8.84 -23.06 21.05
N ALA A 269 -8.43 -24.24 21.54
CA ALA A 269 -9.15 -24.95 22.60
C ALA A 269 -9.02 -24.30 23.98
N VAL A 270 -7.94 -23.54 24.21
CA VAL A 270 -7.69 -22.82 25.49
C VAL A 270 -8.38 -21.44 25.52
N GLN A 271 -8.77 -20.89 24.37
CA GLN A 271 -9.45 -19.60 24.28
C GLN A 271 -10.97 -19.82 24.11
N PRO A 272 -11.81 -19.52 25.11
CA PRO A 272 -13.26 -19.66 24.96
C PRO A 272 -13.79 -18.72 23.84
N PRO A 273 -14.94 -19.05 23.22
CA PRO A 273 -15.41 -18.42 21.97
C PRO A 273 -15.70 -16.91 22.01
N ASN A 274 -15.55 -16.25 23.16
CA ASN A 274 -15.97 -14.87 23.39
C ASN A 274 -14.82 -13.88 23.67
N PHE A 275 -13.58 -14.16 23.27
CA PHE A 275 -12.56 -13.11 23.21
C PHE A 275 -12.49 -12.45 21.84
N ASN A 276 -13.59 -11.76 21.52
CA ASN A 276 -13.60 -10.65 20.56
C ASN A 276 -14.21 -9.43 21.27
N GLU A 277 -13.70 -9.13 22.47
CA GLU A 277 -13.83 -7.79 23.04
C GLU A 277 -12.44 -7.15 23.00
N SER A 278 -12.44 -5.93 22.45
CA SER A 278 -11.33 -5.00 22.39
C SER A 278 -10.40 -5.13 23.59
N VAL A 279 -9.10 -5.21 23.32
CA VAL A 279 -8.07 -4.92 24.31
C VAL A 279 -8.26 -3.47 24.75
N THR A 280 -9.10 -3.23 25.76
CA THR A 280 -9.05 -2.05 26.60
C THR A 280 -7.74 -2.11 27.35
N GLN A 281 -6.88 -1.13 27.10
CA GLN A 281 -5.68 -0.91 27.90
C GLN A 281 -6.07 -0.74 29.37
N PRO A 282 -5.26 -1.22 30.34
CA PRO A 282 -5.55 -1.01 31.75
C PRO A 282 -5.47 0.48 32.08
N GLU A 283 -6.56 1.01 32.65
CA GLU A 283 -6.57 2.29 33.35
C GLU A 283 -5.51 2.24 34.47
N TYR A 284 -4.45 3.03 34.33
CA TYR A 284 -3.61 3.34 35.47
C TYR A 284 -4.37 4.32 36.36
N ILE A 285 -4.92 3.79 37.45
CA ILE A 285 -5.29 4.58 38.62
C ILE A 285 -3.99 5.00 39.32
N GLN A 286 -3.67 6.30 39.25
CA GLN A 286 -3.32 7.15 40.39
C GLN A 286 -3.28 8.62 39.97
#